data_AF-A0A2V8Q4Q1-F1
#
_entry.id   AF-A0A2V8Q4Q1-F1
#
_cell.length_a   1.000
_cell.length_b   1.000
_cell.length_c   1.000
_cell.angle_alpha   90.00
_cell.angle_beta   90.00
_cell.angle_gamma   90.00
#
_symmetry.space_group_name_H-M   'P 1'
#
loop_
_entity.id
_entity.type
_entity.pdbx_description
1 polymer ?
#
loop_
_entity_poly.entity_id
_entity_poly.type
_entity_poly.pdbx_seq_one_letter_code
_entity_poly.pdbx_strand_id
1 'polypeptide(L)' 'MSTIVEIEKLALDLPEEERATLAMNLLESLPPILADEDGGVGEALRRDAQMDADPSQVISLAELDSLIQGRRK' A
#
# COMPACT_ATOMS: atom_id res chain seq x y z
N MET A 1 -2.42 -11.79 28.89
CA MET A 1 -2.57 -11.09 27.60
C MET A 1 -1.23 -10.44 27.34
N SER A 2 -0.54 -10.80 26.26
CA SER A 2 0.78 -10.23 25.96
C SER A 2 0.62 -8.76 25.59
N THR A 3 1.53 -7.92 26.05
CA THR A 3 1.56 -6.49 25.69
C THR A 3 2.12 -6.30 24.29
N ILE A 4 1.84 -5.16 23.64
CA ILE A 4 2.37 -4.83 22.30
C ILE A 4 3.91 -4.90 22.29
N VAL A 5 4.56 -4.39 23.34
CA VAL A 5 6.03 -4.38 23.46
C VAL A 5 6.60 -5.80 23.55
N GLU A 6 5.91 -6.72 24.22
CA GLU A 6 6.35 -8.12 24.29
C GLU A 6 6.19 -8.82 22.93
N ILE A 7 5.11 -8.54 22.19
CA ILE A 7 4.89 -9.08 20.85
C ILE A 7 5.93 -8.55 19.86
N GLU A 8 6.25 -7.26 19.92
CA GLU A 8 7.26 -6.63 19.07
C GLU A 8 8.64 -7.25 19.26
N LYS A 9 9.07 -7.44 20.51
CA LYS A 9 10.35 -8.10 20.82
C LYS A 9 10.42 -9.50 20.22
N LEU A 10 9.37 -10.30 20.42
CA LEU A 10 9.31 -11.66 19.88
C LEU A 10 9.32 -11.67 18.35
N ALA A 11 8.64 -10.72 17.70
CA ALA A 11 8.64 -10.61 16.24
C ALA A 11 10.02 -10.20 15.70
N LEU A 12 10.76 -9.34 16.41
CA LEU A 12 12.11 -8.92 16.03
C LEU A 12 13.16 -10.03 16.21
N ASP A 13 12.92 -10.99 17.10
CA ASP A 13 13.77 -12.17 17.29
C ASP A 13 13.62 -13.21 16.15
N LEU A 14 12.59 -13.10 15.31
CA LEU A 14 12.38 -14.00 14.17
C LEU A 14 13.41 -13.74 13.04
N PRO A 15 13.73 -14.76 12.22
CA PRO A 15 14.38 -14.58 10.93
C PRO A 15 13.60 -13.61 10.04
N GLU A 16 14.30 -12.93 9.13
CA GLU A 16 13.70 -11.89 8.27
C GLU A 16 12.48 -12.42 7.47
N GLU A 17 12.59 -13.62 6.90
CA GLU A 17 11.53 -14.26 6.12
C GLU A 17 10.28 -14.57 6.96
N GLU A 18 10.48 -15.08 8.17
CA GLU A 18 9.38 -15.36 9.11
C GLU A 18 8.74 -14.08 9.61
N ARG A 19 9.54 -13.05 9.89
CA ARG A 19 9.05 -11.73 10.29
C ARG A 19 8.23 -11.07 9.16
N ALA A 20 8.68 -11.18 7.91
CA ALA A 20 7.94 -10.70 6.74
C ALA A 20 6.59 -11.43 6.59
N THR A 21 6.60 -12.75 6.77
CA THR A 21 5.37 -13.56 6.75
C THR A 21 4.41 -13.15 7.87
N LEU A 22 4.91 -12.96 9.09
CA LEU A 22 4.11 -12.49 10.21
C LEU A 22 3.51 -11.10 9.95
N ALA A 23 4.30 -10.17 9.40
CA ALA A 23 3.83 -8.83 9.05
C ALA A 23 2.69 -8.86 8.03
N MET A 24 2.79 -9.71 7.00
CA MET A 24 1.74 -9.91 6.00
C MET A 24 0.46 -10.46 6.63
N ASN A 25 0.57 -11.51 7.45
CA ASN A 25 -0.59 -12.08 8.14
C ASN A 25 -1.30 -11.05 9.05
N LEU A 26 -0.53 -10.21 9.74
CA LEU A 26 -1.08 -9.14 10.56
C LEU A 26 -1.80 -8.10 9.71
N LEU A 27 -1.23 -7.69 8.58
CA LEU A 27 -1.87 -6.77 7.65
C LEU A 27 -3.16 -7.35 7.06
N GLU A 28 -3.17 -8.61 6.64
CA GLU A 28 -4.35 -9.30 6.11
C GLU A 28 -5.46 -9.49 7.15
N SER A 29 -5.10 -9.54 8.44
CA SER A 29 -6.08 -9.65 9.52
C SER A 29 -6.86 -8.36 9.78
N LEU A 30 -6.38 -7.23 9.27
CA LEU A 30 -7.04 -5.93 9.41
C LEU A 30 -8.16 -5.80 8.37
N PRO A 31 -9.27 -5.11 8.69
CA PRO A 31 -10.27 -4.77 7.68
C PRO A 31 -9.61 -4.00 6.52
N PRO A 32 -10.01 -4.25 5.26
CA PRO A 32 -9.49 -3.53 4.09
C PRO A 32 -9.95 -2.05 4.04
N ILE A 33 -10.47 -1.53 5.15
CA ILE A 33 -10.85 -0.14 5.29
C ILE A 33 -9.55 0.62 5.50
N LEU A 34 -9.18 1.47 4.54
CA LEU A 34 -8.18 2.50 4.72
C LEU A 34 -8.56 3.31 5.96
N ALA A 35 -7.95 2.97 7.09
CA ALA A 35 -8.14 3.65 8.36
C ALA A 35 -7.34 4.96 8.40
N ASP A 36 -7.23 5.63 7.26
CA ASP A 36 -6.76 7.01 7.23
C ASP A 36 -7.89 7.87 7.82
N GLU A 37 -7.54 8.74 8.77
CA GLU A 37 -8.50 9.64 9.43
C GLU A 37 -9.27 10.51 8.42
N ASP A 38 -8.67 10.75 7.25
CA ASP A 38 -9.23 11.53 6.14
C ASP A 38 -9.79 10.66 4.99
N GLY A 39 -9.88 9.34 5.16
CA GLY A 39 -10.37 8.41 4.14
C GLY A 39 -9.48 8.31 2.89
N GLY A 40 -8.20 8.68 3.00
CA GLY A 40 -7.22 8.63 1.92
C GLY A 40 -7.15 9.91 1.08
N VAL A 41 -7.83 11.00 1.50
CA VAL A 41 -7.84 12.28 0.79
C VAL A 41 -6.44 12.90 0.74
N GLY A 42 -5.68 12.84 1.83
CA GLY A 42 -4.32 13.39 1.91
C GLY A 42 -3.34 12.67 1.00
N GLU A 43 -3.50 11.35 0.83
CA GLU A 43 -2.74 10.60 -0.19
C GLU A 43 -3.15 11.02 -1.60
N ALA A 44 -4.46 11.15 -1.88
CA ALA A 44 -4.94 11.56 -3.19
C ALA A 44 -4.39 12.93 -3.60
N LEU A 45 -4.40 13.92 -2.71
CA LEU A 45 -3.85 15.25 -2.97
C LEU A 45 -2.32 15.23 -3.17
N ARG A 46 -1.61 14.39 -2.42
CA ARG A 46 -0.16 14.25 -2.58
C ARG A 46 0.18 13.63 -3.94
N ARG A 47 -0.60 12.62 -4.37
CA ARG A 47 -0.46 12.00 -5.69
C ARG A 47 -0.75 13.01 -6.78
N ASP A 48 -1.84 13.76 -6.68
CA ASP A 48 -2.20 14.82 -7.63
C ASP A 48 -1.05 15.83 -7.82
N ALA A 49 -0.49 16.34 -6.73
CA ALA A 49 0.65 17.25 -6.78
C ALA A 49 1.93 16.61 -7.38
N GLN A 50 2.16 15.31 -7.15
CA GLN A 50 3.28 14.58 -7.78
C GLN A 50 3.07 14.41 -9.29
N MET A 51 1.83 14.16 -9.73
CA MET A 51 1.48 14.04 -11.14
C MET A 51 1.70 15.36 -11.88
N ASP A 52 1.35 16.48 -11.25
CA ASP A 52 1.64 17.82 -11.79
C ASP A 52 3.14 18.13 -11.84
N ALA A 53 3.89 17.68 -10.83
CA ALA A 53 5.33 17.94 -10.73
C ALA A 53 6.15 17.16 -11.77
N ASP A 54 5.75 15.91 -12.09
CA ASP A 54 6.40 15.10 -13.11
C ASP A 54 5.37 14.40 -14.02
N PRO A 55 4.90 15.09 -15.08
CA PRO A 55 3.97 14.52 -16.05
C PRO A 55 4.50 13.27 -16.79
N SER A 56 5.81 12.97 -16.72
CA SER A 56 6.38 11.76 -17.34
C SER A 56 6.08 10.47 -16.55
N GLN A 57 5.69 10.61 -15.28
CA GLN A 57 5.31 9.48 -14.41
C GLN A 57 3.84 9.09 -14.54
N VAL A 58 3.07 9.80 -15.36
CA VAL A 58 1.64 9.55 -15.57
C VAL A 58 1.33 9.25 -17.03
N ILE A 59 0.16 8.64 -17.23
CA ILE A 59 -0.42 8.44 -18.55
C ILE A 59 -1.80 9.09 -18.58
N SER A 60 -2.17 9.59 -19.74
CA SER A 60 -3.53 10.04 -20.01
C SER A 60 -4.51 8.87 -19.94
N LEU A 61 -5.79 9.18 -19.73
CA LEU A 61 -6.86 8.19 -19.75
C LEU A 61 -6.91 7.43 -21.09
N ALA A 62 -6.66 8.11 -22.21
CA ALA A 62 -6.63 7.49 -23.54
C ALA A 62 -5.48 6.49 -23.73
N GLU A 63 -4.31 6.77 -23.15
CA GLU A 63 -3.17 5.85 -23.13
C GLU A 63 -3.47 4.63 -22.27
N LEU A 64 -4.09 4.83 -21.10
CA LEU A 64 -4.54 3.73 -20.24
C LEU A 64 -5.51 2.80 -20.98
N ASP A 65 -6.53 3.38 -21.64
CA ASP A 65 -7.51 2.61 -22.42
C ASP A 65 -6.82 1.80 -23.52
N SER A 66 -5.87 2.40 -24.23
CA SER A 66 -5.09 1.74 -25.28
C SER A 66 -4.30 0.54 -24.74
N LEU A 67 -3.65 0.68 -23.58
CA LEU A 67 -2.90 -0.39 -22.93
C LEU A 67 -3.81 -1.54 -22.49
N ILE A 68 -4.99 -1.23 -21.92
CA ILE A 68 -5.97 -2.25 -21.50
C ILE A 68 -6.48 -3.05 -22.70
N GLN A 69 -6.81 -2.38 -23.81
CA GLN A 69 -7.25 -3.06 -25.03
C GLN A 69 -6.14 -3.93 -25.64
N GLY A 70 -4.88 -3.48 -25.56
CA GLY A 70 -3.72 -4.25 -26.00
C GLY A 70 -3.51 -5.56 -25.22
N ARG A 71 -3.82 -5.59 -23.92
CA ARG A 71 -3.68 -6.78 -23.06
C ARG A 71 -4.74 -7.86 -23.30
N ARG A 72 -5.85 -7.50 -23.95
CA ARG A 72 -6.99 -8.41 -24.21
C ARG A 72 -6.87 -9.16 -25.54
N LYS A 73 -5.85 -8.87 -26.35
CA LYS A 73 -5.53 -9.56 -27.60
C LYS A 73 -4.47 -10.62 -27.36
#